data_AF-A0A6V7J4B4-F1
#
_entry.id   AF-A0A6V7J4B4-F1
#
_cell.length_a   1.000
_cell.length_b   1.000
_cell.length_c   1.000
_cell.angle_alpha   90.00
_cell.angle_beta   90.00
_cell.angle_gamma   90.00
#
_symmetry.space_group_name_H-M   'P 1'
#
loop_
_entity.id
_entity.type
_entity.pdbx_description
1 polymer ?
#
loop_
_entity_poly.entity_id
_entity_poly.type
_entity_poly.pdbx_seq_one_letter_code
_entity_poly.pdbx_strand_id
1 'polypeptide(L)' 'WKDHKCPFRSNPKTKLNVLPTLHLWNTQKRLEGEDCNDVELIKMLLLDDED' A
#
# COMPACT_ATOMS: atom_id res chain seq x y z
N TRP A 1 9.03 -0.86 -10.62
CA TRP A 1 8.82 0.33 -9.75
C TRP A 1 9.94 1.36 -9.87
N LYS A 2 11.23 1.00 -9.92
CA LYS A 2 12.32 1.99 -10.05
C LYS A 2 12.31 2.79 -11.36
N ASP A 3 11.74 2.22 -12.43
CA ASP A 3 11.47 2.94 -13.66
C ASP A 3 10.40 4.02 -13.43
N HIS A 4 10.71 5.27 -13.76
CA HIS A 4 9.79 6.40 -13.70
C HIS A 4 8.61 6.26 -14.67
N LYS A 5 8.79 5.51 -15.77
CA LYS A 5 7.74 5.23 -16.76
C LYS A 5 6.87 4.01 -16.41
N CYS A 6 7.08 3.42 -15.24
CA CYS A 6 6.29 2.29 -14.76
C CYS A 6 4.79 2.66 -14.69
N PRO A 7 3.89 1.95 -15.40
CA PRO A 7 2.47 2.33 -15.50
C PRO A 7 1.76 2.30 -14.14
N PHE A 8 2.25 1.49 -13.20
CA PHE A 8 1.71 1.43 -11.84
C PHE A 8 1.99 2.68 -11.00
N ARG A 9 3.02 3.49 -11.33
CA ARG A 9 3.31 4.77 -10.67
C ARG A 9 2.29 5.85 -11.02
N SER A 10 1.91 5.91 -12.30
CA SER A 10 0.99 6.92 -12.83
C SER A 10 -0.48 6.48 -12.80
N ASN A 11 -0.75 5.18 -12.60
CA ASN A 11 -2.11 4.69 -12.47
C ASN A 11 -2.78 5.29 -11.21
N PRO A 12 -3.92 5.97 -11.35
CA PRO A 12 -4.57 6.67 -10.24
C PRO A 12 -5.10 5.74 -9.14
N LYS A 13 -5.34 4.45 -9.47
CA LYS A 13 -5.81 3.44 -8.51
C LYS A 13 -4.66 2.90 -7.66
N THR A 14 -3.50 2.63 -8.27
CA THR A 14 -2.37 1.99 -7.56
C THR A 14 -1.36 2.99 -7.04
N LYS A 15 -0.98 4.02 -7.81
CA LYS A 15 0.06 5.01 -7.48
C LYS A 15 1.29 4.41 -6.77
N LEU A 16 1.82 3.32 -7.33
CA LEU A 16 2.82 2.45 -6.71
C LEU A 16 4.22 3.08 -6.80
N ASN A 17 4.59 3.89 -5.80
CA ASN A 17 5.85 4.64 -5.77
C ASN A 17 6.95 3.95 -4.96
N VAL A 18 6.55 3.22 -3.93
CA VAL A 18 7.42 2.50 -2.99
C VAL A 18 7.17 1.01 -3.14
N LEU A 19 8.16 0.17 -2.82
CA LEU A 19 7.96 -1.27 -2.63
C LEU A 19 8.75 -1.75 -1.41
N PRO A 20 8.24 -2.74 -0.66
CA PRO A 20 6.91 -3.34 -0.80
C PRO A 20 5.77 -2.35 -0.46
N THR A 21 4.55 -2.65 -0.92
CA THR A 21 3.34 -1.88 -0.58
C THR A 21 2.18 -2.83 -0.36
N LEU A 22 1.52 -2.71 0.79
CA LEU A 22 0.23 -3.35 1.08
C LEU A 22 -0.86 -2.29 0.94
N HIS A 23 -1.87 -2.50 0.09
CA HIS A 23 -2.92 -1.51 -0.16
C HIS A 23 -4.29 -2.17 -0.01
N LEU A 24 -5.11 -1.64 0.90
CA LEU A 24 -6.52 -2.01 0.99
C LEU A 24 -7.29 -1.41 -0.18
N TRP A 25 -7.73 -2.27 -1.11
CA TRP A 25 -8.28 -1.86 -2.40
C TRP A 25 -9.48 -0.91 -2.25
N ASN A 26 -9.60 0.06 -3.16
CA ASN A 26 -10.60 1.13 -3.14
C ASN A 26 -10.57 2.08 -1.93
N THR A 27 -9.56 1.99 -1.05
CA THR A 27 -9.36 2.94 0.06
C THR A 27 -8.06 3.73 -0.12
N GLN A 28 -7.82 4.69 0.77
CA GLN A 28 -6.52 5.35 0.88
C GLN A 28 -5.55 4.62 1.82
N LYS A 29 -6.04 3.65 2.61
CA LYS A 29 -5.28 2.92 3.64
C LYS A 29 -4.25 2.00 2.95
N ARG A 30 -2.97 2.20 3.29
CA ARG A 30 -1.85 1.44 2.75
C ARG A 30 -0.67 1.43 3.72
N LEU A 31 0.20 0.44 3.60
CA LEU A 31 1.52 0.37 4.23
C LEU A 31 2.58 0.32 3.13
N GLU A 32 3.71 0.98 3.33
CA GLU A 32 4.77 1.10 2.33
C GLU A 32 6.14 0.88 2.97
N GLY A 33 7.06 0.23 2.25
CA GLY A 33 8.43 0.01 2.71
C GLY A 33 8.50 -0.84 3.97
N GLU A 34 9.20 -0.32 4.99
CA GLU A 34 9.42 -1.03 6.26
C GLU A 34 8.14 -1.22 7.08
N ASP A 35 7.10 -0.40 6.87
CA ASP A 35 5.81 -0.56 7.55
C ASP A 35 5.16 -1.90 7.17
N CYS A 36 5.53 -2.48 6.02
CA CYS A 36 5.10 -3.83 5.63
C CYS A 36 5.76 -4.95 6.45
N ASN A 37 6.72 -4.64 7.31
CA ASN A 37 7.35 -5.59 8.24
C ASN A 37 6.76 -5.49 9.66
N ASP A 38 5.93 -4.48 9.95
CA ASP A 38 5.31 -4.31 11.26
C ASP A 38 3.97 -5.07 11.33
N VAL A 39 3.97 -6.14 12.11
CA VAL A 39 2.81 -7.03 12.29
C VAL A 39 1.62 -6.28 12.90
N GLU A 40 1.85 -5.31 13.78
CA GLU A 40 0.76 -4.57 14.42
C GLU A 40 0.12 -3.58 13.44
N LEU A 41 0.91 -2.92 12.59
CA LEU A 41 0.37 -2.09 11.51
C LEU A 41 -0.42 -2.90 10.49
N ILE A 42 0.06 -4.10 10.14
CA ILE A 42 -0.68 -5.00 9.24
C ILE A 42 -2.01 -5.41 9.85
N LYS A 43 -2.03 -5.77 11.14
CA LYS A 43 -3.27 -6.09 11.85
C LYS A 43 -4.23 -4.91 11.86
N MET A 44 -3.74 -3.71 12.16
CA MET A 44 -4.55 -2.49 12.08
C MET A 44 -5.14 -2.32 10.68
N LEU A 45 -4.33 -2.38 9.63
CA LEU A 45 -4.81 -2.24 8.24
C LEU A 45 -5.90 -3.25 7.85
N LEU A 46 -5.86 -4.48 8.38
CA LEU A 46 -6.80 -5.55 8.02
C LEU A 46 -8.05 -5.63 8.91
N LEU A 47 -7.99 -5.13 10.15
CA LEU A 47 -9.05 -5.29 11.15
C LEU A 47 -9.87 -4.01 11.38
N ASP A 48 -9.49 -2.88 10.76
CA ASP A 48 -10.14 -1.57 10.91
C ASP A 48 -11.52 -1.45 10.21
N ASP A 49 -12.01 -2.53 9.59
CA ASP A 49 -13.32 -2.61 8.91
C ASP A 49 -14.34 -3.48 9.69
N GLU A 50 -14.05 -3.89 10.95
CA GLU A 50 -14.99 -4.57 11.86
C GLU A 50 -15.77 -3.60 12.77
N ASP A 51 -16.34 -2.52 12.19
CA ASP A 51 -17.35 -1.66 12.84
C ASP A 51 -18.70 -1.70 12.08
#